data_AF-A0A643CY86-F1
#
_entry.id   AF-A0A643CY86-F1
#
_cell.length_a   1.000
_cell.length_b   1.000
_cell.length_c   1.000
_cell.angle_alpha   90.00
_cell.angle_beta   90.00
_cell.angle_gamma   90.00
#
_symmetry.space_group_name_H-M   'P 1'
#
loop_
_entity.id
_entity.type
_entity.pdbx_description
1 polymer ?
#
loop_
_entity_poly.entity_id
_entity_poly.type
_entity_poly.pdbx_seq_one_letter_code
_entity_poly.pdbx_strand_id
1 'polypeptide(L)'
;IGFGLRTKVNVNLGVSNDCIDYSEEMQKVHLAHKFNIEAIMDLSNYGKTSHFRDELIATSKAMIGTVPVYDAVGFLEKDLKDIKAKDFLDVVYHHAKSGVDFMTIHAGINSRAARVFKECDRITNIVSRGGSVLYAWMQMNDCENPFFEYYDDL
;
A
#
# COMPACT_ATOMS: atom_id res chain seq x y z
N ILE A 1 2.76 18.59 5.73
CA ILE A 1 4.04 18.09 5.18
C ILE A 1 4.39 18.99 4.01
N GLY A 2 5.59 19.54 3.91
CA GLY A 2 5.92 20.42 2.79
C GLY A 2 7.08 21.39 3.04
N PHE A 3 7.41 22.14 2.00
CA PHE A 3 8.49 23.14 2.01
C PHE A 3 8.23 24.25 3.03
N GLY A 4 9.29 24.70 3.72
CA GLY A 4 9.20 25.72 4.77
C GLY A 4 8.74 25.23 6.15
N LEU A 5 8.37 23.95 6.28
CA LEU A 5 8.04 23.32 7.56
C LEU A 5 9.22 22.45 8.06
N ARG A 6 9.24 22.11 9.35
CA ARG A 6 10.24 21.14 9.87
C ARG A 6 10.07 19.77 9.21
N THR A 7 11.19 19.05 9.01
CA THR A 7 11.21 17.65 8.56
C THR A 7 10.34 16.75 9.44
N LYS A 8 9.76 15.72 8.81
CA LYS A 8 8.85 14.74 9.41
C LYS A 8 9.36 13.34 9.12
N VAL A 9 9.05 12.39 9.99
CA VAL A 9 9.47 11.00 9.87
C VAL A 9 8.25 10.09 9.75
N ASN A 10 8.34 9.12 8.86
CA ASN A 10 7.39 8.03 8.72
C ASN A 10 8.00 6.73 9.22
N VAL A 11 7.23 5.96 9.98
CA VAL A 11 7.60 4.59 10.39
C VAL A 11 6.74 3.58 9.65
N ASN A 12 7.39 2.62 9.01
CA ASN A 12 6.71 1.47 8.41
C ASN A 12 6.65 0.33 9.41
N LEU A 13 5.48 -0.28 9.53
CA LEU A 13 5.24 -1.47 10.33
C LEU A 13 4.20 -2.35 9.62
N GLY A 14 3.82 -3.47 10.23
CA GLY A 14 2.75 -4.32 9.74
C GLY A 14 3.11 -5.80 9.72
N VAL A 15 2.05 -6.59 9.62
CA VAL A 15 2.07 -8.04 9.73
C VAL A 15 2.47 -8.69 8.42
N SER A 16 3.33 -9.70 8.48
CA SER A 16 3.79 -10.48 7.33
C SER A 16 3.69 -11.98 7.60
N ASN A 17 3.85 -12.81 6.57
CA ASN A 17 3.85 -14.27 6.74
C ASN A 17 4.95 -14.77 7.71
N ASP A 18 6.08 -14.06 7.76
CA ASP A 18 7.22 -14.44 8.61
C ASP A 18 7.04 -14.00 10.08
N CYS A 19 6.19 -12.99 10.32
CA CYS A 19 5.90 -12.48 11.65
C CYS A 19 4.44 -12.02 11.73
N ILE A 20 3.61 -12.87 12.36
CA ILE A 20 2.16 -12.69 12.46
C ILE A 20 1.69 -12.09 13.79
N ASP A 21 2.62 -11.69 14.67
CA ASP A 21 2.30 -11.28 16.04
C ASP A 21 1.86 -9.81 16.12
N TYR A 22 0.56 -9.60 16.30
CA TYR A 22 -0.03 -8.27 16.49
C TYR A 22 0.52 -7.54 17.71
N SER A 23 0.90 -8.25 18.77
CA SER A 23 1.41 -7.65 20.00
C SER A 23 2.76 -6.99 19.75
N GLU A 24 3.62 -7.63 18.96
CA GLU A 24 4.92 -7.09 18.55
C GLU A 24 4.74 -5.88 17.62
N GLU A 25 3.78 -5.90 16.70
CA GLU A 25 3.46 -4.72 15.88
C GLU A 25 2.96 -3.55 16.75
N MET A 26 2.10 -3.82 17.73
CA MET A 26 1.65 -2.78 18.66
C MET A 26 2.80 -2.24 19.51
N GLN A 27 3.79 -3.04 19.91
CA GLN A 27 4.99 -2.50 20.58
C GLN A 27 5.74 -1.50 19.69
N LYS A 28 5.82 -1.72 18.38
CA LYS A 28 6.40 -0.76 17.42
C LYS A 28 5.58 0.54 17.35
N VAL A 29 4.25 0.45 17.43
CA VAL A 29 3.35 1.63 17.51
C VAL A 29 3.67 2.45 18.76
N HIS A 30 3.75 1.81 19.94
CA HIS A 30 4.10 2.49 21.19
C HIS A 30 5.48 3.14 21.13
N LEU A 31 6.44 2.47 20.49
CA LEU A 31 7.79 3.03 20.27
C LEU A 31 7.74 4.26 19.36
N ALA A 32 6.98 4.21 18.28
CA ALA A 32 6.77 5.35 17.38
C ALA A 32 6.15 6.55 18.13
N HIS A 33 5.17 6.30 18.99
CA HIS A 33 4.58 7.35 19.84
C HIS A 33 5.59 7.93 20.84
N LYS A 34 6.42 7.09 21.47
CA LYS A 34 7.47 7.54 22.39
C LYS A 34 8.46 8.50 21.72
N PHE A 35 8.72 8.32 20.42
CA PHE A 35 9.60 9.19 19.64
C PHE A 35 8.87 10.32 18.90
N ASN A 36 7.57 10.52 19.15
CA ASN A 36 6.74 11.57 18.52
C ASN A 36 6.77 11.52 16.97
N ILE A 37 6.75 10.32 16.42
CA ILE A 37 6.66 10.09 14.97
C ILE A 37 5.35 10.66 14.43
N GLU A 38 5.38 11.29 13.25
CA GLU A 38 4.21 11.98 12.71
C GLU A 38 3.36 11.15 11.75
N ALA A 39 3.95 10.12 11.14
CA ALA A 39 3.22 9.20 10.27
C ALA A 39 3.63 7.75 10.54
N ILE A 40 2.64 6.87 10.50
CA ILE A 40 2.83 5.43 10.57
C ILE A 40 2.16 4.84 9.34
N MET A 41 2.89 4.01 8.58
CA MET A 41 2.29 3.23 7.51
C MET A 41 2.07 1.79 7.93
N ASP A 42 0.82 1.35 7.84
CA ASP A 42 0.45 -0.06 7.88
C ASP A 42 0.75 -0.70 6.52
N LEU A 43 1.81 -1.51 6.48
CA LEU A 43 2.23 -2.29 5.32
C LEU A 43 1.93 -3.79 5.49
N SER A 44 0.98 -4.11 6.39
CA SER A 44 0.51 -5.48 6.60
C SER A 44 0.07 -6.10 5.29
N ASN A 45 0.39 -7.38 5.11
CA ASN A 45 0.17 -8.06 3.84
C ASN A 45 -0.16 -9.54 3.96
N TYR A 46 -0.42 -10.01 5.17
CA TYR A 46 -0.71 -11.40 5.45
C TYR A 46 -1.81 -11.52 6.50
N GLY A 47 -2.74 -12.45 6.28
CA GLY A 47 -3.90 -12.64 7.14
C GLY A 47 -4.94 -11.52 7.02
N LYS A 48 -5.81 -11.41 8.03
CA LYS A 48 -6.85 -10.36 8.10
C LYS A 48 -6.25 -9.04 8.60
N THR A 49 -5.68 -8.27 7.68
CA THR A 49 -4.97 -7.01 7.95
C THR A 49 -5.86 -5.92 8.55
N SER A 50 -7.17 -5.97 8.30
CA SER A 50 -8.14 -4.96 8.77
C SER A 50 -8.17 -4.81 10.29
N HIS A 51 -8.05 -5.90 11.06
CA HIS A 51 -8.14 -5.84 12.52
C HIS A 51 -7.04 -4.96 13.12
N PHE A 52 -5.79 -5.17 12.70
CA PHE A 52 -4.66 -4.36 13.16
C PHE A 52 -4.79 -2.91 12.70
N ARG A 53 -5.25 -2.70 11.46
CA ARG A 53 -5.48 -1.35 10.93
C ARG A 53 -6.52 -0.59 11.72
N ASP A 54 -7.65 -1.20 12.03
CA ASP A 54 -8.74 -0.58 12.78
C ASP A 54 -8.26 -0.19 14.19
N GLU A 55 -7.50 -1.08 14.85
CA GLU A 55 -6.88 -0.79 16.15
C GLU A 55 -5.84 0.34 16.05
N LEU A 56 -4.99 0.31 15.03
CA LEU A 56 -3.99 1.34 14.78
C LEU A 56 -4.63 2.71 14.55
N ILE A 57 -5.69 2.78 13.74
CA ILE A 57 -6.43 4.01 13.47
C ILE A 57 -7.12 4.52 14.75
N ALA A 58 -7.72 3.62 15.54
CA ALA A 58 -8.41 3.99 16.76
C ALA A 58 -7.47 4.52 17.87
N THR A 59 -6.22 4.06 17.90
CA THR A 59 -5.29 4.31 19.03
C THR A 59 -4.16 5.28 18.70
N SER A 60 -3.77 5.42 17.42
CA SER A 60 -2.62 6.22 17.03
C SER A 60 -2.93 7.71 16.96
N LYS A 61 -1.97 8.52 17.42
CA LYS A 61 -1.98 9.99 17.25
C LYS A 61 -1.23 10.45 16.00
N ALA A 62 -0.49 9.55 15.34
CA ALA A 62 0.21 9.81 14.10
C ALA A 62 -0.74 9.61 12.91
N MET A 63 -0.48 10.30 11.79
CA MET A 63 -1.23 10.07 10.55
C MET A 63 -1.00 8.63 10.07
N ILE A 64 -2.06 7.94 9.70
CA ILE A 64 -2.03 6.55 9.24
C ILE A 64 -2.00 6.49 7.72
N GLY A 65 -0.98 5.81 7.19
CA GLY A 65 -0.83 5.56 5.78
C GLY A 65 -0.98 4.09 5.43
N THR A 66 -1.38 3.80 4.19
CA THR A 66 -1.43 2.42 3.67
C THR A 66 -0.96 2.32 2.22
N VAL A 67 -0.84 1.08 1.73
CA VAL A 67 -0.58 0.75 0.32
C VAL A 67 -1.69 -0.20 -0.16
N PRO A 68 -2.83 0.31 -0.66
CA PRO A 68 -4.04 -0.49 -0.94
C PRO A 68 -3.82 -1.73 -1.84
N VAL A 69 -2.87 -1.67 -2.77
CA VAL A 69 -2.56 -2.80 -3.66
C VAL A 69 -2.09 -4.06 -2.90
N TYR A 70 -1.53 -3.93 -1.69
CA TYR A 70 -1.14 -5.10 -0.88
C TYR A 70 -2.36 -5.88 -0.39
N ASP A 71 -3.38 -5.16 0.08
CA ASP A 71 -4.64 -5.74 0.49
C ASP A 71 -5.40 -6.30 -0.71
N ALA A 72 -5.39 -5.64 -1.87
CA ALA A 72 -6.05 -6.19 -3.06
C ALA A 72 -5.55 -7.60 -3.41
N VAL A 73 -4.25 -7.89 -3.27
CA VAL A 73 -3.69 -9.22 -3.54
C VAL A 73 -3.86 -10.17 -2.35
N GLY A 74 -3.72 -9.69 -1.11
CA GLY A 74 -3.78 -10.53 0.09
C GLY A 74 -5.21 -10.87 0.54
N PHE A 75 -6.17 -9.97 0.31
CA PHE A 75 -7.53 -10.04 0.85
C PHE A 75 -8.53 -10.69 -0.11
N LEU A 76 -8.37 -10.52 -1.42
CA LEU A 76 -9.39 -10.96 -2.38
C LEU A 76 -9.43 -12.48 -2.56
N GLU A 77 -8.46 -13.24 -2.02
CA GLU A 77 -8.30 -14.70 -2.22
C GLU A 77 -8.43 -15.11 -3.71
N LYS A 78 -8.08 -14.18 -4.61
CA LYS A 78 -8.11 -14.34 -6.07
C LYS A 78 -6.68 -14.46 -6.57
N ASP A 79 -6.49 -15.25 -7.62
CA ASP A 79 -5.27 -15.16 -8.41
C ASP A 79 -5.15 -13.73 -8.97
N LEU A 80 -3.92 -13.23 -9.07
CA LEU A 80 -3.68 -11.86 -9.54
C LEU A 80 -4.37 -11.57 -10.89
N LYS A 81 -4.34 -12.52 -11.83
CA LYS A 81 -5.03 -12.40 -13.13
C LYS A 81 -6.55 -12.22 -13.03
N ASP A 82 -7.18 -12.70 -11.96
CA ASP A 82 -8.64 -12.70 -11.81
C ASP A 82 -9.15 -11.47 -11.04
N ILE A 83 -8.23 -10.65 -10.51
CA ILE A 83 -8.55 -9.35 -9.91
C ILE A 83 -8.95 -8.38 -11.02
N LYS A 84 -10.08 -7.69 -10.84
CA LYS A 84 -10.57 -6.67 -11.80
C LYS A 84 -10.06 -5.29 -11.41
N ALA A 85 -9.98 -4.37 -12.38
CA ALA A 85 -9.61 -2.96 -12.12
C ALA A 85 -10.43 -2.35 -10.96
N LYS A 86 -11.75 -2.59 -10.96
CA LYS A 86 -12.65 -2.14 -9.90
C LYS A 86 -12.30 -2.70 -8.52
N ASP A 87 -11.83 -3.95 -8.43
CA ASP A 87 -11.47 -4.53 -7.14
C ASP A 87 -10.34 -3.72 -6.46
N PHE A 88 -9.37 -3.20 -7.23
CA PHE A 88 -8.33 -2.31 -6.69
C PHE A 88 -8.90 -0.99 -6.15
N LEU A 89 -9.84 -0.38 -6.89
CA LEU A 89 -10.49 0.87 -6.48
C LEU A 89 -11.37 0.67 -5.24
N ASP A 90 -12.09 -0.46 -5.16
CA ASP A 90 -12.93 -0.81 -4.02
C ASP A 90 -12.09 -0.93 -2.73
N VAL A 91 -10.85 -1.45 -2.82
CA VAL A 91 -9.92 -1.50 -1.67
C VAL A 91 -9.46 -0.11 -1.24
N VAL A 92 -9.13 0.78 -2.19
CA VAL A 92 -8.81 2.19 -1.88
C VAL A 92 -9.97 2.84 -1.11
N TYR A 93 -11.19 2.67 -1.63
CA TYR A 93 -12.39 3.22 -1.01
C TYR A 93 -12.65 2.63 0.39
N HIS A 94 -12.38 1.34 0.58
CA HIS A 94 -12.49 0.69 1.88
C HIS A 94 -11.50 1.30 2.89
N HIS A 95 -10.24 1.49 2.51
CA HIS A 95 -9.24 2.12 3.36
C HIS A 95 -9.62 3.56 3.74
N ALA A 96 -10.18 4.32 2.81
CA ALA A 96 -10.65 5.68 3.05
C ALA A 96 -11.79 5.68 4.08
N LYS A 97 -12.75 4.75 3.93
CA LYS A 97 -13.84 4.56 4.89
C LYS A 97 -13.37 4.15 6.28
N SER A 98 -12.31 3.36 6.39
CA SER A 98 -11.74 2.97 7.67
C SER A 98 -11.05 4.14 8.41
N GLY A 99 -10.80 5.26 7.74
CA GLY A 99 -10.17 6.44 8.35
C GLY A 99 -8.67 6.53 8.13
N VAL A 100 -8.14 5.87 7.09
CA VAL A 100 -6.73 6.04 6.67
C VAL A 100 -6.52 7.48 6.17
N ASP A 101 -5.50 8.17 6.71
CA ASP A 101 -5.21 9.57 6.40
C ASP A 101 -4.54 9.77 5.02
N PHE A 102 -3.71 8.82 4.58
CA PHE A 102 -3.07 8.89 3.26
C PHE A 102 -2.81 7.51 2.63
N MET A 103 -2.72 7.46 1.31
CA MET A 103 -2.49 6.20 0.60
C MET A 103 -1.40 6.36 -0.46
N THR A 104 -0.52 5.36 -0.53
CA THR A 104 0.44 5.27 -1.63
C THR A 104 -0.21 4.56 -2.81
N ILE A 105 -0.62 5.33 -3.81
CA ILE A 105 -1.21 4.84 -5.05
C ILE A 105 -0.16 4.89 -6.17
N HIS A 106 0.05 3.76 -6.83
CA HIS A 106 1.08 3.61 -7.87
C HIS A 106 0.52 3.92 -9.27
N ALA A 107 -0.19 5.04 -9.42
CA ALA A 107 -0.80 5.46 -10.69
C ALA A 107 0.24 5.84 -11.77
N GLY A 108 1.48 6.13 -11.38
CA GLY A 108 2.54 6.53 -12.33
C GLY A 108 3.07 5.42 -13.24
N ILE A 109 2.71 4.15 -13.00
CA ILE A 109 3.14 3.01 -13.84
C ILE A 109 2.09 2.79 -14.92
N ASN A 110 2.05 3.65 -15.94
CA ASN A 110 1.20 3.43 -17.11
C ASN A 110 1.87 2.48 -18.13
N SER A 111 1.15 2.13 -19.19
CA SER A 111 1.62 1.19 -20.23
C SER A 111 2.93 1.63 -20.89
N ARG A 112 3.14 2.95 -21.02
CA ARG A 112 4.40 3.50 -21.52
C ARG A 112 5.54 3.23 -20.53
N ALA A 113 5.35 3.53 -19.24
CA ALA A 113 6.35 3.27 -18.21
C ALA A 113 6.65 1.75 -18.08
N ALA A 114 5.62 0.91 -18.13
CA ALA A 114 5.74 -0.54 -18.15
C ALA A 114 6.61 -1.03 -19.32
N ARG A 115 6.40 -0.50 -20.53
CA ARG A 115 7.24 -0.81 -21.70
C ARG A 115 8.70 -0.44 -21.49
N VAL A 116 8.95 0.78 -20.98
CA VAL A 116 10.32 1.22 -20.67
C VAL A 116 10.99 0.27 -19.69
N PHE A 117 10.28 -0.21 -18.66
CA PHE A 117 10.85 -1.20 -17.73
C PHE A 117 11.21 -2.53 -18.39
N LYS A 118 10.45 -2.97 -19.40
CA LYS A 118 10.73 -4.19 -20.16
C LYS A 118 11.94 -4.04 -21.10
N GLU A 119 12.16 -2.82 -21.60
CA GLU A 119 13.27 -2.49 -22.52
C GLU A 119 14.56 -2.13 -21.78
N CYS A 120 14.45 -1.60 -20.54
CA CYS A 120 15.60 -1.26 -19.72
C CYS A 120 16.19 -2.49 -19.02
N ASP A 121 17.49 -2.72 -19.23
CA ASP A 121 18.25 -3.78 -18.56
C ASP A 121 18.69 -3.35 -17.16
N ARG A 122 17.72 -3.26 -16.23
CA ARG A 122 17.99 -2.90 -14.84
C ARG A 122 18.55 -4.10 -14.08
N ILE A 123 19.67 -3.89 -13.38
CA ILE A 123 20.31 -4.91 -12.52
C ILE A 123 19.31 -5.50 -11.49
N THR A 124 18.45 -4.66 -10.90
CA THR A 124 17.54 -5.07 -9.80
C THR A 124 16.05 -5.06 -10.19
N ASN A 125 15.71 -5.03 -11.48
CA ASN A 125 14.32 -5.01 -11.97
C ASN A 125 13.44 -3.93 -11.27
N ILE A 126 12.18 -4.27 -10.95
CA ILE A 126 11.24 -3.42 -10.19
C ILE A 126 11.31 -3.81 -8.70
N VAL A 127 11.87 -2.92 -7.88
CA VAL A 127 12.03 -3.15 -6.42
C VAL A 127 10.87 -2.63 -5.57
N SER A 128 9.97 -1.81 -6.15
CA SER A 128 8.72 -1.45 -5.47
C SER A 128 7.77 -2.65 -5.54
N ARG A 129 7.36 -3.17 -4.38
CA ARG A 129 6.39 -4.27 -4.32
C ARG A 129 5.03 -3.88 -4.93
N GLY A 130 4.53 -2.68 -4.61
CA GLY A 130 3.25 -2.23 -5.15
C GLY A 130 3.30 -2.03 -6.66
N GLY A 131 4.44 -1.52 -7.13
CA GLY A 131 4.68 -1.36 -8.56
C GLY A 131 4.87 -2.69 -9.31
N SER A 132 5.55 -3.67 -8.72
CA SER A 132 5.77 -4.97 -9.35
C SER A 132 4.47 -5.79 -9.43
N VAL A 133 3.61 -5.70 -8.40
CA VAL A 133 2.28 -6.30 -8.40
C VAL A 133 1.40 -5.74 -9.52
N LEU A 134 1.30 -4.41 -9.63
CA LEU A 134 0.51 -3.79 -10.69
C LEU A 134 1.07 -4.08 -12.07
N TYR A 135 2.39 -3.99 -12.22
CA TYR A 135 3.05 -4.34 -13.49
C TYR A 135 2.74 -5.79 -13.89
N ALA A 136 2.85 -6.75 -12.97
CA ALA A 136 2.50 -8.13 -13.24
C ALA A 136 1.02 -8.28 -13.63
N TRP A 137 0.12 -7.63 -12.89
CA TRP A 137 -1.32 -7.62 -13.21
C TRP A 137 -1.61 -7.10 -14.62
N MET A 138 -0.99 -5.97 -15.00
CA MET A 138 -1.11 -5.38 -16.34
C MET A 138 -0.63 -6.34 -17.42
N GLN A 139 0.52 -7.00 -17.21
CA GLN A 139 1.07 -7.96 -18.19
C GLN A 139 0.23 -9.24 -18.31
N MET A 140 -0.39 -9.70 -17.22
CA MET A 140 -1.24 -10.90 -17.24
C MET A 140 -2.59 -10.66 -17.93
N ASN A 141 -3.10 -9.43 -17.88
CA ASN A 141 -4.41 -9.07 -18.40
C ASN A 141 -4.37 -8.26 -19.72
N ASP A 142 -3.18 -7.87 -20.19
CA ASP A 142 -2.99 -6.96 -21.33
C ASP A 142 -3.83 -5.68 -21.20
N CYS A 143 -3.78 -5.06 -20.01
CA CYS A 143 -4.59 -3.91 -19.62
C CYS A 143 -3.72 -2.75 -19.11
N GLU A 144 -4.28 -1.53 -19.12
CA GLU A 144 -3.66 -0.37 -18.48
C GLU A 144 -3.72 -0.47 -16.96
N ASN A 145 -2.84 0.24 -16.25
CA ASN A 145 -2.87 0.33 -14.80
C ASN A 145 -4.21 0.90 -14.32
N PRO A 146 -4.95 0.20 -13.44
CA PRO A 146 -6.27 0.63 -13.01
C PRO A 146 -6.24 2.00 -12.31
N PHE A 147 -5.19 2.30 -11.54
CA PHE A 147 -5.07 3.60 -10.88
C PHE A 147 -4.69 4.74 -11.84
N PHE A 148 -4.15 4.41 -13.02
CA PHE A 148 -3.89 5.39 -14.06
C PHE A 148 -5.14 5.62 -14.92
N GLU A 149 -5.79 4.54 -15.34
CA GLU A 149 -6.99 4.57 -16.19
C GLU A 149 -8.17 5.26 -15.49
N TYR A 150 -8.38 4.96 -14.21
CA TYR A 150 -9.47 5.49 -13.39
C TYR A 150 -9.00 6.56 -12.40
N TYR A 151 -7.97 7.33 -12.77
CA TYR A 151 -7.40 8.34 -11.87
C TYR A 151 -8.41 9.41 -11.44
N ASP A 152 -9.34 9.78 -12.32
CA ASP A 152 -10.38 10.78 -12.02
C ASP A 152 -11.49 10.25 -11.10
N ASP A 153 -11.64 8.93 -10.98
CA ASP A 153 -12.62 8.28 -10.10
C ASP A 153 -12.09 8.07 -8.67
N LEU A 154 -10.77 8.20 -8.45
CA LEU A 154 -10.08 8.07 -7.17
C LEU A 154 -10.20 9.33 -6.30
#